data_AF-A0A2U3LV97-F1
#
_entry.id   AF-A0A2U3LV97-F1
#
_cell.length_a   1.000
_cell.length_b   1.000
_cell.length_c   1.000
_cell.angle_alpha   90.00
_cell.angle_beta   90.00
_cell.angle_gamma   90.00
#
_symmetry.space_group_name_H-M   'P 1'
#
loop_
_entity.id
_entity.type
_entity.pdbx_description
1 polymer ?
#
loop_
_entity_poly.entity_id
_entity_poly.type
_entity_poly.pdbx_seq_one_letter_code
_entity_poly.pdbx_strand_id
1 'polypeptide(L)'
;MRPETLLPLTLDEHRELGRELRRTSTRLRELCKMTVGAYGPNSHAAFSFAKAVESLERLSKDMQAQAAHDCPGLPTDHLYV
;
A
#
# COMPACT_ATOMS: atom_id res chain seq x y z
N MET A 1 -8.08 -11.50 20.57
CA MET A 1 -8.63 -11.55 19.20
C MET A 1 -9.89 -10.69 19.19
N ARG A 2 -10.00 -9.70 18.28
CA ARG A 2 -11.20 -8.84 18.16
C ARG A 2 -12.37 -9.68 17.60
N PRO A 3 -13.63 -9.47 18.02
CA PRO A 3 -14.80 -10.20 17.51
C PRO A 3 -15.05 -9.92 16.02
N GLU A 4 -15.54 -10.92 15.30
CA GLU A 4 -15.85 -10.96 13.85
C GLU A 4 -17.08 -10.14 13.44
N THR A 5 -17.22 -8.93 13.99
CA THR A 5 -18.00 -7.89 13.32
C THR A 5 -16.97 -7.06 12.57
N LEU A 6 -16.92 -7.24 11.24
CA LEU A 6 -16.10 -6.44 10.32
C LEU A 6 -16.57 -4.98 10.40
N LEU A 7 -16.14 -4.27 11.45
CA LEU A 7 -16.36 -2.84 11.54
C LEU A 7 -15.43 -2.17 10.52
N PRO A 8 -15.98 -1.28 9.67
CA PRO A 8 -15.18 -0.42 8.80
C PRO A 8 -14.04 0.24 9.57
N LEU A 9 -12.90 0.46 8.90
CA LEU A 9 -11.81 1.19 9.54
C LEU A 9 -12.26 2.62 9.87
N THR A 10 -11.87 3.11 11.03
CA THR A 10 -12.02 4.53 11.36
C THR A 10 -11.09 5.38 10.48
N LEU A 11 -11.37 6.68 10.38
CA LEU A 11 -10.52 7.60 9.62
C LEU A 11 -9.07 7.60 10.10
N ASP A 12 -8.83 7.50 11.41
CA ASP A 12 -7.48 7.47 11.97
C ASP A 12 -6.76 6.14 11.69
N GLU A 13 -7.48 5.02 11.73
CA GLU A 13 -6.94 3.72 11.30
C GLU A 13 -6.60 3.74 9.80
N HIS A 14 -7.43 4.35 8.94
CA HIS A 14 -7.07 4.52 7.53
C HIS A 14 -5.84 5.42 7.34
N ARG A 15 -5.69 6.49 8.12
CA ARG A 15 -4.51 7.35 8.06
C ARG A 15 -3.25 6.60 8.46
N GLU A 16 -3.34 5.79 9.50
CA GLU A 16 -2.23 4.94 9.95
C GLU A 16 -1.84 3.93 8.87
N LEU A 17 -2.82 3.18 8.37
CA LEU A 17 -2.59 2.19 7.32
C LEU A 17 -2.03 2.83 6.04
N GLY A 18 -2.55 3.98 5.64
CA GLY A 18 -2.05 4.74 4.50
C GLY A 18 -0.59 5.19 4.66
N ARG A 19 -0.18 5.62 5.87
CA ARG A 19 1.24 5.91 6.17
C ARG A 19 2.11 4.67 6.03
N GLU A 20 1.67 3.54 6.56
CA GLU A 20 2.42 2.28 6.50
C GLU A 20 2.54 1.74 5.07
N LEU A 21 1.48 1.84 4.26
CA LEU A 21 1.53 1.45 2.85
C LEU A 21 2.50 2.33 2.05
N ARG A 22 2.51 3.64 2.26
CA ARG A 22 3.49 4.54 1.63
C ARG A 22 4.93 4.26 2.06
N ARG A 23 5.16 4.00 3.35
CA ARG A 23 6.49 3.60 3.87
C ARG A 23 6.94 2.28 3.24
N THR A 24 6.05 1.30 3.19
CA THR A 24 6.32 -0.01 2.58
C THR A 24 6.61 0.12 1.09
N SER A 25 5.84 0.92 0.35
CA SER A 25 6.08 1.19 -1.07
C SER A 25 7.45 1.81 -1.32
N THR A 26 7.81 2.81 -0.51
CA THR A 26 9.15 3.43 -0.57
C THR A 26 10.24 2.39 -0.33
N ARG A 27 10.08 1.56 0.71
CA ARG A 27 11.06 0.53 1.05
C ARG A 27 11.19 -0.55 -0.01
N LEU A 28 10.08 -1.01 -0.60
CA LEU A 28 10.10 -1.98 -1.69
C LEU A 28 10.83 -1.43 -2.93
N ARG A 29 10.63 -0.15 -3.26
CA ARG A 29 11.36 0.49 -4.36
C ARG A 29 12.85 0.59 -4.10
N GLU A 30 13.26 0.88 -2.86
CA GLU A 30 14.68 0.87 -2.47
C GLU A 30 15.30 -0.52 -2.63
N LEU A 31 14.64 -1.55 -2.11
CA LEU A 31 15.09 -2.93 -2.23
C LEU A 31 15.14 -3.38 -3.71
N CYS A 32 14.17 -2.96 -4.52
CA CYS A 32 14.19 -3.17 -5.97
C CYS A 32 15.45 -2.55 -6.59
N LYS A 33 15.75 -1.28 -6.28
CA LYS A 33 16.95 -0.59 -6.79
C LYS A 33 18.24 -1.31 -6.38
N MET A 34 18.35 -1.75 -5.13
CA MET A 34 19.49 -2.54 -4.65
C MET A 34 19.64 -3.85 -5.43
N THR A 35 18.53 -4.55 -5.65
CA THR A 35 18.49 -5.82 -6.38
C THR A 35 18.87 -5.65 -7.85
N VAL A 36 18.36 -4.61 -8.50
CA VAL A 36 18.72 -4.23 -9.87
C VAL A 36 20.20 -3.87 -9.96
N GLY A 37 20.75 -3.17 -8.97
CA GLY A 37 22.17 -2.84 -8.91
C GLY A 37 23.07 -4.07 -8.74
N ALA A 38 22.63 -5.07 -7.98
CA ALA A 38 23.41 -6.29 -7.71
C ALA A 38 23.32 -7.34 -8.83
N TYR A 39 22.12 -7.54 -9.40
CA TYR A 39 21.84 -8.66 -10.31
C TYR A 39 21.41 -8.23 -11.71
N GLY A 40 21.31 -6.94 -11.97
CA GLY A 40 20.82 -6.37 -13.21
C GLY A 40 19.28 -6.30 -13.30
N PRO A 41 18.77 -5.47 -14.22
CA PRO A 41 17.33 -5.21 -14.37
C PRO A 41 16.53 -6.41 -14.88
N ASN A 42 17.19 -7.37 -15.54
CA ASN A 42 16.55 -8.57 -16.10
C ASN A 42 16.56 -9.77 -15.13
N SER A 43 16.99 -9.57 -13.88
CA SER A 43 16.96 -10.63 -12.87
C SER A 43 15.52 -10.94 -12.44
N HIS A 44 15.24 -12.20 -12.14
CA HIS A 44 13.93 -12.62 -11.62
C HIS A 44 13.55 -11.89 -10.33
N ALA A 45 14.55 -11.58 -9.49
CA ALA A 45 14.36 -10.83 -8.26
C ALA A 45 13.95 -9.37 -8.54
N ALA A 46 14.60 -8.68 -9.49
CA ALA A 46 14.20 -7.33 -9.91
C ALA A 46 12.76 -7.32 -10.45
N PHE A 47 12.40 -8.30 -11.29
CA PHE A 47 11.04 -8.45 -11.79
C PHE A 47 10.02 -8.65 -10.65
N SER A 48 10.34 -9.51 -9.68
CA SER A 48 9.48 -9.80 -8.53
C SER A 48 9.25 -8.54 -7.67
N PHE A 49 10.29 -7.75 -7.42
CA PHE A 49 10.15 -6.47 -6.72
C PHE A 49 9.29 -5.47 -7.49
N ALA A 50 9.46 -5.36 -8.82
CA ALA A 50 8.62 -4.49 -9.64
C ALA A 50 7.14 -4.90 -9.54
N LYS A 51 6.84 -6.20 -9.60
CA LYS A 51 5.49 -6.73 -9.42
C LYS A 51 4.91 -6.47 -8.03
N ALA A 52 5.73 -6.54 -6.99
CA ALA A 52 5.32 -6.22 -5.63
C ALA A 52 4.95 -4.73 -5.49
N VAL A 53 5.74 -3.82 -6.09
CA VAL A 53 5.43 -2.39 -6.11
C VAL A 53 4.12 -2.10 -6.86
N GLU A 54 3.94 -2.67 -8.06
CA GLU A 54 2.69 -2.53 -8.84
C GLU A 54 1.46 -3.03 -8.05
N SER A 55 1.60 -4.18 -7.38
CA SER A 55 0.51 -4.76 -6.58
C SER A 55 0.17 -3.88 -5.39
N LEU A 56 1.16 -3.25 -4.74
CA LEU A 56 0.95 -2.35 -3.63
C LEU A 56 0.30 -1.03 -4.06
N GLU A 57 0.65 -0.51 -5.23
CA GLU A 57 -0.03 0.65 -5.83
C GLU A 57 -1.50 0.34 -6.12
N ARG A 58 -1.80 -0.85 -6.65
CA ARG A 58 -3.18 -1.30 -6.86
C ARG A 58 -3.94 -1.42 -5.54
N LEU A 59 -3.34 -2.07 -4.54
CA LEU A 59 -3.91 -2.16 -3.19
C LEU A 59 -4.22 -0.77 -2.62
N SER A 60 -3.33 0.19 -2.82
CA SER A 60 -3.53 1.56 -2.34
C SER A 60 -4.74 2.23 -2.99
N LYS A 61 -4.99 1.99 -4.29
CA LYS A 61 -6.20 2.47 -4.97
C LYS A 61 -7.45 1.78 -4.45
N ASP A 62 -7.40 0.48 -4.23
CA ASP A 62 -8.54 -0.29 -3.70
C ASP A 62 -8.89 0.19 -2.28
N MET A 63 -7.87 0.42 -1.44
CA MET A 63 -8.06 0.97 -0.09
C MET A 63 -8.55 2.43 -0.09
N GLN A 64 -8.14 3.22 -1.07
CA GLN A 64 -8.67 4.58 -1.26
C GLN A 64 -10.17 4.57 -1.57
N ALA A 65 -10.62 3.63 -2.41
CA ALA A 65 -12.05 3.43 -2.67
C ALA A 65 -12.79 2.92 -1.42
N GLN A 66 -12.19 1.97 -0.68
CA GLN A 66 -12.76 1.46 0.57
C GLN A 66 -12.93 2.56 1.61
N ALA A 67 -11.95 3.48 1.75
CA ALA A 67 -12.04 4.59 2.70
C ALA A 67 -13.23 5.52 2.43
N ALA A 68 -13.59 5.73 1.16
CA ALA A 68 -14.77 6.52 0.80
C ALA A 68 -16.09 5.83 1.24
N HIS A 69 -16.10 4.49 1.28
CA HIS A 69 -17.23 3.71 1.79
C HIS A 69 -17.27 3.65 3.32
N ASP A 70 -16.11 3.48 3.96
CA ASP A 70 -15.98 3.32 5.41
C ASP A 70 -16.25 4.64 6.17
N CYS A 71 -15.94 5.78 5.55
CA CYS A 71 -15.98 7.10 6.16
C CYS A 71 -16.81 8.11 5.33
N PRO A 72 -18.12 7.88 5.13
CA PRO A 72 -18.95 8.74 4.29
C PRO A 72 -19.04 10.16 4.87
N GLY A 73 -18.83 11.17 4.03
CA GLY A 73 -18.89 12.59 4.42
C GLY A 73 -17.63 13.12 5.15
N LEU A 74 -16.64 12.26 5.40
CA LEU A 74 -15.33 12.68 5.93
C LEU A 74 -14.33 12.94 4.79
N PRO A 75 -13.33 13.81 5.01
CA PRO A 75 -12.28 14.05 4.02
C PRO A 75 -11.36 12.83 3.94
N THR A 76 -11.66 11.95 2.99
CA THR A 76 -10.91 10.71 2.75
C THR A 76 -9.92 10.83 1.60
N ASP A 77 -9.83 11.99 0.97
CA ASP A 77 -8.91 12.25 -0.13
C ASP A 77 -7.45 12.00 0.28
N HIS A 78 -6.70 11.32 -0.59
CA HIS A 78 -5.27 11.07 -0.44
C HIS A 78 -4.84 10.29 0.81
N LEU A 79 -5.74 9.51 1.42
CA LEU A 79 -5.38 8.65 2.55
C LEU A 79 -4.33 7.60 2.13
N TYR A 80 -4.46 7.06 0.92
CA TYR A 80 -3.62 5.98 0.39
C TYR A 80 -2.80 6.35 -0.85
N VAL A 81 -3.02 7.54 -1.40
CA VAL A 81 -2.28 8.08 -2.56
C VAL A 81 -1.01 8.79 -2.11
#